data_AF-A0A919T051-F1
#
_entry.id   AF-A0A919T051-F1
#
_cell.length_a   1.000
_cell.length_b   1.000
_cell.length_c   1.000
_cell.angle_alpha   90.00
_cell.angle_beta   90.00
_cell.angle_gamma   90.00
#
_symmetry.space_group_name_H-M   'P 1'
#
loop_
_entity.id
_entity.type
_entity.pdbx_description
1 polymer ?
#
loop_
_entity_poly.entity_id
_entity_poly.type
_entity_poly.pdbx_seq_one_letter_code
_entity_poly.pdbx_strand_id
1 'polypeptide(L)'
;MDIELADAVAAIREELLEAAQRGAGEDIAFTVGPIDMEFEVELRADAKAKVGFKAWVVTAETEAGGGRRRTHRVKVQLTPKAPDGNDLLISAHPGALGNETPSGHLGR
;
A
#
# COMPACT_ATOMS: atom_id res chain seq x y z
N MET A 1 -17.10 -15.10 5.49
CA MET A 1 -16.63 -16.09 4.50
C MET A 1 -15.17 -16.45 4.82
N ASP A 2 -14.83 -17.73 4.97
CA ASP A 2 -13.43 -18.15 5.22
C ASP A 2 -12.70 -18.34 3.88
N ILE A 3 -11.48 -17.82 3.75
CA ILE A 3 -10.62 -17.98 2.58
C ILE A 3 -9.33 -18.71 3.00
N GLU A 4 -8.78 -19.57 2.14
CA GLU A 4 -7.48 -20.19 2.42
C GLU A 4 -6.40 -19.11 2.44
N LEU A 5 -5.41 -19.23 3.33
CA LEU A 5 -4.33 -18.24 3.43
C LEU A 5 -3.59 -18.06 2.10
N ALA A 6 -3.40 -19.14 1.33
CA ALA A 6 -2.77 -19.09 0.02
C ALA A 6 -3.56 -18.21 -0.97
N ASP A 7 -4.89 -18.33 -0.96
CA ASP A 7 -5.77 -17.54 -1.82
C ASP A 7 -5.78 -16.08 -1.40
N ALA A 8 -5.75 -15.78 -0.10
CA ALA A 8 -5.62 -14.41 0.40
C ALA A 8 -4.31 -13.73 -0.07
N VAL A 9 -3.19 -14.47 -0.02
CA VAL A 9 -1.90 -13.99 -0.54
C VAL A 9 -1.92 -13.83 -2.06
N ALA A 10 -2.59 -14.74 -2.78
CA ALA A 10 -2.75 -14.66 -4.22
C ALA A 10 -3.53 -13.40 -4.64
N ALA A 11 -4.64 -13.10 -3.94
CA ALA A 11 -5.43 -11.90 -4.20
C ALA A 11 -4.60 -10.61 -4.06
N ILE A 12 -3.80 -10.49 -2.99
CA ILE A 12 -2.92 -9.32 -2.83
C ILE A 12 -1.90 -9.21 -3.96
N ARG A 13 -1.34 -10.34 -4.41
CA ARG A 13 -0.41 -10.36 -5.56
C ARG A 13 -1.08 -9.86 -6.83
N GLU A 14 -2.30 -10.32 -7.11
CA GLU A 14 -3.07 -9.91 -8.28
C GLU A 14 -3.36 -8.41 -8.26
N GLU A 15 -3.82 -7.87 -7.13
CA GLU A 15 -4.07 -6.43 -6.96
C GLU A 15 -2.80 -5.58 -7.16
N LEU A 16 -1.63 -6.06 -6.70
CA LEU A 16 -0.36 -5.37 -6.92
C LEU A 16 0.05 -5.36 -8.40
N LEU A 17 -0.16 -6.47 -9.11
CA LEU A 17 0.09 -6.55 -10.55
C LEU A 17 -0.87 -5.64 -11.33
N GLU A 18 -2.13 -5.59 -10.91
CA GLU A 18 -3.11 -4.71 -11.52
C GLU A 18 -2.78 -3.23 -11.25
N ALA A 19 -2.37 -2.88 -10.02
CA ALA A 19 -1.89 -1.55 -9.68
C ALA A 19 -0.68 -1.13 -10.54
N ALA A 20 0.27 -2.06 -10.77
CA ALA A 20 1.42 -1.83 -11.64
C ALA A 20 0.99 -1.57 -13.10
N GLN A 21 0.00 -2.29 -13.61
CA GLN A 21 -0.54 -2.05 -14.96
C GLN A 21 -1.25 -0.70 -15.05
N ARG A 22 -2.05 -0.33 -14.04
CA ARG A 22 -2.75 0.95 -14.00
C ARG A 22 -1.80 2.15 -13.89
N GLY A 23 -0.67 2.00 -13.20
CA GLY A 23 0.34 3.04 -13.08
C GLY A 23 1.29 3.16 -14.29
N ALA A 24 1.16 2.30 -15.30
CA ALA A 24 2.03 2.34 -16.46
C ALA A 24 1.83 3.65 -17.26
N GLY A 25 2.91 4.42 -17.42
CA GLY A 25 2.89 5.69 -18.14
C GLY A 25 2.56 6.92 -17.30
N GLU A 26 2.33 6.76 -15.99
CA GLU A 26 2.21 7.88 -15.05
C GLU A 26 3.58 8.54 -14.80
N ASP A 27 3.60 9.87 -14.62
CA ASP A 27 4.82 10.65 -14.36
C ASP A 27 5.46 10.33 -12.99
N ILE A 28 4.69 9.73 -12.08
CA ILE A 28 5.15 9.30 -10.75
C ILE A 28 4.89 7.80 -10.63
N ALA A 29 5.98 7.03 -10.50
CA ALA A 29 5.91 5.61 -10.21
C ALA A 29 6.13 5.36 -8.72
N PHE A 30 5.75 4.17 -8.25
CA PHE A 30 6.05 3.72 -6.89
C PHE A 30 6.80 2.41 -6.92
N THR A 31 7.94 2.35 -6.24
CA THR A 31 8.58 1.07 -5.91
C THR A 31 7.85 0.47 -4.70
N VAL A 32 7.37 -0.76 -4.86
CA VAL A 32 6.81 -1.53 -3.75
C VAL A 32 7.95 -2.03 -2.87
N GLY A 33 7.95 -1.59 -1.62
CA GLY A 33 8.88 -2.04 -0.59
C GLY A 33 8.33 -3.23 0.20
N PRO A 34 8.72 -3.37 1.49
CA PRO A 34 8.20 -4.41 2.36
C PRO A 34 6.66 -4.37 2.45
N ILE A 35 6.08 -5.57 2.48
CA ILE A 35 4.64 -5.78 2.68
C ILE A 35 4.47 -6.56 3.98
N ASP A 36 3.88 -5.91 4.97
CA ASP A 36 3.52 -6.54 6.25
C ASP A 36 2.07 -6.99 6.18
N MET A 37 1.83 -8.28 6.40
CA MET A 37 0.49 -8.86 6.44
C MET A 37 0.24 -9.52 7.78
N GLU A 38 -0.88 -9.19 8.41
CA GLU A 38 -1.31 -9.73 9.69
C GLU A 38 -2.68 -10.39 9.52
N PHE A 39 -2.70 -11.72 9.69
CA PHE A 39 -3.90 -12.54 9.58
C PHE A 39 -4.15 -13.31 10.87
N GLU A 40 -5.42 -13.41 11.26
CA GLU A 40 -5.85 -14.44 12.20
C GLU A 40 -6.22 -15.70 11.42
N VAL A 41 -5.50 -16.80 11.69
CA VAL A 41 -5.65 -18.08 10.99
C VAL A 41 -6.10 -19.18 11.94
N GLU A 42 -7.06 -20.00 11.47
CA GLU A 42 -7.44 -21.24 12.14
C GLU A 42 -6.84 -22.44 11.41
N LEU A 43 -6.19 -23.33 12.17
CA LEU A 43 -5.67 -24.60 11.68
C LEU A 43 -6.72 -25.70 11.90
N ARG A 44 -7.18 -26.34 10.82
CA ARG A 44 -8.06 -27.51 10.92
C ARG A 44 -7.43 -28.71 10.22
N ALA A 45 -7.59 -29.89 10.81
CA ALA A 45 -7.17 -31.14 10.22
C ALA A 45 -8.20 -31.58 9.17
N ASP A 46 -7.76 -31.78 7.93
CA ASP A 46 -8.63 -32.32 6.89
C ASP A 46 -8.68 -33.84 7.01
N ALA A 47 -9.80 -34.36 7.50
CA ALA A 47 -10.01 -35.81 7.69
C ALA A 47 -9.97 -36.61 6.37
N LYS A 48 -10.04 -35.95 5.20
CA LYS A 48 -9.98 -36.60 3.88
C LYS A 48 -8.60 -36.49 3.23
N ALA A 49 -7.71 -35.62 3.70
CA ALA A 49 -6.35 -35.51 3.20
C ALA A 49 -5.41 -36.41 4.01
N LYS A 50 -4.78 -37.39 3.36
CA LYS A 50 -3.82 -38.31 4.01
C LYS A 50 -2.57 -37.60 4.55
N VAL A 51 -2.33 -36.34 4.18
CA VAL A 51 -1.19 -35.54 4.61
C VAL A 51 -1.59 -34.06 4.62
N GLY A 52 -1.72 -33.44 5.79
CA GLY A 52 -1.65 -31.98 5.95
C GLY A 52 -2.81 -31.29 6.66
N PHE A 53 -2.48 -30.30 7.48
CA PHE A 53 -3.41 -29.31 8.01
C PHE A 53 -3.60 -28.19 6.97
N LYS A 54 -4.78 -27.57 6.95
CA LYS A 54 -5.04 -26.36 6.17
C LYS A 54 -5.22 -25.16 7.12
N ALA A 55 -4.86 -23.97 6.64
CA ALA A 55 -4.99 -22.72 7.37
C ALA A 55 -5.97 -21.79 6.66
N TRP A 56 -7.03 -21.38 7.37
CA TRP A 56 -8.06 -20.48 6.85
C TRP A 56 -8.01 -19.14 7.59
N VAL A 57 -8.19 -18.06 6.84
CA VAL A 57 -8.27 -16.69 7.36
C VAL A 57 -9.70 -16.41 7.81
N VAL A 58 -9.87 -15.99 9.06
CA VAL A 58 -11.19 -15.82 9.69
C VAL A 58 -11.71 -14.40 9.50
N THR A 59 -12.79 -14.19 8.74
CA THR A 59 -13.42 -12.85 8.62
C THR A 59 -14.71 -12.77 9.44
N ALA A 60 -14.86 -11.72 10.25
CA ALA A 60 -16.08 -11.48 11.01
C ALA A 60 -17.15 -10.82 10.10
N GLU A 61 -18.03 -11.62 9.52
CA GLU A 61 -19.25 -11.15 8.85
C GLU A 61 -20.43 -11.26 9.83
N THR A 62 -20.66 -10.24 10.67
CA THR A 62 -21.96 -9.93 11.29
C THR A 62 -21.84 -8.70 12.18
N GLU A 63 -22.31 -7.54 11.71
CA GLU A 63 -22.82 -6.50 12.61
C GLU A 63 -24.34 -6.42 12.41
N ALA A 64 -25.06 -7.36 13.04
CA ALA A 64 -26.38 -7.06 13.60
C ALA A 64 -26.13 -6.66 15.05
N GLY A 65 -25.84 -5.37 15.28
CA GLY A 65 -25.75 -4.76 16.62
C GLY A 65 -24.40 -4.92 17.32
N GLY A 66 -23.51 -3.93 17.14
CA GLY A 66 -22.39 -3.63 18.05
C GLY A 66 -21.42 -4.78 18.32
N GLY A 67 -20.62 -5.18 17.33
CA GLY A 67 -19.70 -6.30 17.45
C GLY A 67 -18.33 -5.99 16.84
N ARG A 68 -17.27 -6.11 17.64
CA ARG A 68 -15.86 -5.87 17.28
C ARG A 68 -15.52 -6.41 15.87
N ARG A 69 -15.36 -5.53 14.89
CA ARG A 69 -14.82 -5.87 13.56
C ARG A 69 -13.40 -6.41 13.73
N ARG A 70 -13.20 -7.70 13.48
CA ARG A 70 -11.86 -8.28 13.32
C ARG A 70 -11.37 -7.95 11.92
N THR A 71 -10.53 -6.94 11.82
CA THR A 71 -9.92 -6.50 10.56
C THR A 71 -8.52 -7.12 10.44
N HIS A 72 -8.32 -7.92 9.40
CA HIS A 72 -6.97 -8.27 8.92
C HIS A 72 -6.30 -7.01 8.39
N ARG A 73 -5.00 -6.86 8.64
CA ARG A 73 -4.26 -5.65 8.32
C ARG A 73 -3.16 -5.95 7.33
N VAL A 74 -3.15 -5.20 6.23
CA VAL A 74 -2.07 -5.18 5.26
C VAL A 74 -1.46 -3.78 5.28
N LYS A 75 -0.14 -3.70 5.42
CA LYS A 75 0.61 -2.46 5.31
C LYS A 75 1.63 -2.62 4.18
N VAL A 76 1.52 -1.73 3.19
CA VAL A 76 2.46 -1.66 2.07
C VAL A 76 3.26 -0.38 2.19
N GLN A 77 4.57 -0.48 2.05
CA GLN A 77 5.44 0.69 1.95
C GLN A 77 5.70 0.99 0.47
N LEU A 78 5.45 2.21 0.03
CA LEU A 78 5.66 2.66 -1.34
C LEU A 78 6.66 3.80 -1.36
N THR A 79 7.66 3.71 -2.22
CA THR A 79 8.65 4.78 -2.42
C THR A 79 8.42 5.43 -3.78
N PRO A 80 8.13 6.75 -3.83
CA PRO A 80 7.87 7.44 -5.08
C PRO A 80 9.15 7.59 -5.92
N LYS A 81 9.01 7.42 -7.23
CA LYS A 81 10.07 7.50 -8.23
C LYS A 81 9.68 8.46 -9.36
N ALA A 82 10.64 9.23 -9.83
CA ALA A 82 10.53 10.04 -11.04
C ALA A 82 10.64 9.17 -12.31
N PRO A 83 10.31 9.70 -13.52
CA PRO A 83 10.34 8.93 -14.76
C PRO A 83 11.72 8.34 -15.12
N ASP A 84 12.79 8.93 -14.60
CA ASP A 84 14.17 8.46 -14.76
C ASP A 84 14.55 7.32 -13.78
N GLY A 85 13.63 6.94 -12.89
CA GLY A 85 13.83 5.89 -11.87
C GLY A 85 14.49 6.38 -10.58
N ASN A 86 14.85 7.67 -10.48
CA ASN A 86 15.41 8.25 -9.26
C ASN A 86 14.30 8.58 -8.24
N ASP A 87 14.69 8.88 -7.01
CA ASP A 87 13.72 9.31 -5.99
C ASP A 87 13.07 10.63 -6.39
N LEU A 88 11.74 10.70 -6.24
CA LEU A 88 11.00 11.93 -6.50
C LEU A 88 11.30 12.96 -5.39
N LEU A 89 12.02 14.03 -5.74
CA LEU A 89 12.35 15.11 -4.81
C LEU A 89 11.30 16.22 -4.88
N ILE A 90 10.78 16.62 -3.72
CA ILE A 90 9.93 17.82 -3.58
C ILE A 90 10.83 18.97 -3.09
N SER A 91 11.47 19.67 -4.02
CA SER A 91 12.16 20.94 -3.69
C SER A 91 11.22 22.11 -3.95
N ALA A 92 11.00 22.97 -2.96
CA ALA A 92 10.38 24.26 -3.18
C ALA A 92 11.22 25.06 -4.19
N HIS A 93 10.58 25.63 -5.22
CA HIS A 93 11.26 26.45 -6.22
C HIS A 93 12.04 27.59 -5.54
N PRO A 94 13.40 27.62 -5.58
CA PRO A 94 14.17 28.68 -4.94
C PRO A 94 14.02 30.06 -5.61
N GLY A 95 13.25 30.16 -6.70
CA GLY A 95 13.16 31.36 -7.54
C GLY A 95 12.16 32.43 -7.09
N ALA A 96 11.37 32.22 -6.02
CA ALA A 96 10.35 33.20 -5.60
C ALA A 96 10.85 34.26 -4.60
N LEU A 97 12.15 34.25 -4.23
CA LEU A 97 12.73 35.22 -3.29
C LEU A 97 14.07 35.75 -3.80
N GLY A 98 14.08 36.47 -4.93
CA GLY A 98 15.36 36.96 -5.45
C GLY A 98 15.35 37.82 -6.69
N ASN A 99 14.39 38.75 -6.85
CA ASN A 99 14.60 39.99 -7.62
C ASN A 99 13.41 40.93 -7.40
N GLU A 100 13.38 41.57 -6.24
CA GLU A 100 12.81 42.91 -6.15
C GLU A 100 13.92 43.79 -5.60
N THR A 101 14.75 44.28 -6.53
CA THR A 101 15.66 45.39 -6.28
C THR A 101 14.84 46.53 -5.65
N PRO A 102 15.09 46.96 -4.41
CA PRO A 102 14.46 48.16 -3.88
C PRO A 102 15.08 49.32 -4.64
N SER A 103 14.38 49.82 -5.66
CA SER A 103 14.74 51.04 -6.38
C SER A 103 15.00 52.14 -5.35
N GLY A 104 16.25 52.60 -5.31
CA GLY A 104 16.72 53.59 -4.36
C GLY A 104 15.88 54.86 -4.44
N HIS A 105 15.11 55.11 -3.38
CA HIS A 105 14.52 56.41 -3.13
C HIS A 105 15.63 57.28 -2.52
N LEU A 106 16.39 57.98 -3.36
CA LEU A 106 17.23 59.08 -2.90
C LEU A 106 16.31 60.20 -2.44
N GLY A 107 16.32 60.45 -1.13
CA GLY A 107 15.69 61.59 -0.50
C GLY A 107 16.71 62.68 -0.25
N ARG A 108 16.31 63.90 -0.64
CA ARG A 108 16.89 65.23 -0.36
C ARG A 108 18.16 65.64 -1.10
#